data_AF-A0A2D5HMU8-F1
#
_entry.id   AF-A0A2D5HMU8-F1
#
_cell.length_a   1.000
_cell.length_b   1.000
_cell.length_c   1.000
_cell.angle_alpha   90.00
_cell.angle_beta   90.00
_cell.angle_gamma   90.00
#
_symmetry.space_group_name_H-M   'P 1'
#
loop_
_entity.id
_entity.type
_entity.pdbx_description
1 polymer ?
#
loop_
_entity_poly.entity_id
_entity_poly.type
_entity_poly.pdbx_seq_one_letter_code
_entity_poly.pdbx_strand_id
1 'polypeptide(L)'
;IDYNGENFSTEISVIGDTRINMSVSDYKSKLDALLELRNILSGTHKLIDQFNSVIDQLSILNDKLMLKNNNLIFDTHEKLVAYKDEHLMRPPPSMGYRQRPRLREEIKSLMNAIDNTTNPPTIPQLERIKSLKDEFNNHQKEMKAFEKSINEINSSNASLPQIILR
;
A
#
# COMPACT_ATOMS: atom_id res chain seq x y z
N ILE A 1 -18.73 -4.51 29.72
CA ILE A 1 -17.85 -3.95 30.78
C ILE A 1 -17.74 -5.02 31.83
N ASP A 2 -16.54 -5.43 32.23
CA ASP A 2 -16.38 -6.38 33.34
C ASP A 2 -16.38 -5.61 34.65
N TYR A 3 -17.40 -5.86 35.47
CA TYR A 3 -17.47 -5.40 36.85
C TYR A 3 -17.81 -6.61 37.72
N ASN A 4 -16.96 -6.91 38.71
CA ASN A 4 -17.14 -8.03 39.64
C ASN A 4 -17.35 -9.42 38.99
N GLY A 5 -16.72 -9.70 37.84
CA GLY A 5 -16.80 -11.01 37.18
C GLY A 5 -18.10 -11.27 36.41
N GLU A 6 -18.99 -10.29 36.33
CA GLU A 6 -20.17 -10.33 35.47
C GLU A 6 -19.91 -9.57 34.16
N ASN A 7 -20.10 -10.28 33.05
CA ASN A 7 -19.98 -9.73 31.71
C ASN A 7 -21.26 -8.98 31.34
N PHE A 8 -21.22 -7.66 31.42
CA PHE A 8 -22.33 -6.82 30.96
C PHE A 8 -22.18 -6.55 29.45
N SER A 9 -23.07 -7.16 28.66
CA SER A 9 -23.27 -6.84 27.24
C SER A 9 -24.61 -6.13 27.05
N THR A 10 -24.69 -5.28 26.04
CA THR A 10 -25.92 -4.57 25.66
C THR A 10 -26.01 -4.57 24.15
N GLU A 11 -27.15 -4.98 23.62
CA GLU A 11 -27.38 -4.98 22.18
C GLU A 11 -27.70 -3.56 21.71
N ILE A 12 -26.90 -3.04 20.78
CA ILE A 12 -27.12 -1.75 20.14
C ILE A 12 -27.57 -2.00 18.71
N SER A 13 -28.74 -1.47 18.34
CA SER A 13 -29.21 -1.46 16.96
C SER A 13 -28.61 -0.26 16.23
N VAL A 14 -27.86 -0.53 15.15
CA VAL A 14 -27.28 0.51 14.29
C VAL A 14 -28.12 0.60 13.03
N ILE A 15 -28.70 1.78 12.79
CA ILE A 15 -29.44 2.11 11.57
C ILE A 15 -28.70 3.16 10.76
N GLY A 16 -28.90 3.15 9.44
CA GLY A 16 -28.38 4.19 8.55
C GLY A 16 -29.03 5.55 8.83
N ASP A 17 -28.43 6.62 8.28
CA ASP A 17 -29.02 7.96 8.41
C ASP A 17 -30.39 7.99 7.74
N THR A 18 -31.42 8.25 8.54
CA THR A 18 -32.84 8.34 8.13
C THR A 18 -33.10 9.40 7.05
N ARG A 19 -32.19 10.37 6.88
CA ARG A 19 -32.28 11.40 5.84
C ARG A 19 -31.83 10.89 4.47
N ILE A 20 -31.08 9.80 4.44
CA ILE A 20 -30.54 9.20 3.22
C ILE A 20 -31.41 7.99 2.87
N ASN A 21 -32.04 8.05 1.70
CA ASN A 21 -32.85 6.95 1.19
C ASN A 21 -31.98 5.83 0.62
N MET A 22 -31.35 5.05 1.51
CA MET A 22 -30.50 3.92 1.15
C MET A 22 -30.86 2.71 2.01
N SER A 23 -30.95 1.53 1.40
CA SER A 23 -31.34 0.33 2.14
C SER A 23 -30.21 -0.12 3.08
N VAL A 24 -30.55 -0.90 4.12
CA VAL A 24 -29.53 -1.47 5.03
C VAL A 24 -28.53 -2.34 4.26
N SER A 25 -28.98 -3.04 3.21
CA SER A 25 -28.11 -3.83 2.34
C SER A 25 -27.09 -2.95 1.61
N ASP A 26 -27.52 -1.79 1.11
CA ASP A 26 -26.65 -0.86 0.39
C ASP A 26 -25.62 -0.20 1.30
N TYR A 27 -26.00 0.15 2.54
CA TYR A 27 -25.05 0.58 3.58
C TYR A 27 -23.99 -0.48 3.84
N LYS A 28 -24.40 -1.75 3.91
CA LYS A 28 -23.47 -2.86 4.10
C LYS A 28 -22.53 -3.01 2.91
N SER A 29 -23.04 -2.98 1.68
CA SER A 29 -22.21 -3.03 0.46
C SER A 29 -21.21 -1.87 0.39
N LYS A 30 -21.62 -0.67 0.79
CA LYS A 30 -20.73 0.49 0.89
C LYS A 30 -19.63 0.26 1.94
N LEU A 31 -20.00 -0.22 3.12
CA LEU A 31 -19.05 -0.54 4.19
C LEU A 31 -18.03 -1.58 3.74
N ASP A 32 -18.49 -2.69 3.15
CA ASP A 32 -17.63 -3.77 2.67
C ASP A 32 -16.61 -3.26 1.64
N ALA A 33 -17.07 -2.47 0.66
CA ALA A 33 -16.20 -1.84 -0.35
C ALA A 33 -15.13 -0.92 0.28
N LEU A 34 -15.52 -0.09 1.25
CA LEU A 34 -14.59 0.81 1.95
C LEU A 34 -13.59 0.04 2.82
N LEU A 35 -14.01 -1.04 3.48
CA LEU A 35 -13.12 -1.90 4.25
C LEU A 35 -12.09 -2.59 3.35
N GLU A 36 -12.50 -3.07 2.17
CA GLU A 36 -11.58 -3.62 1.18
C GLU A 36 -10.54 -2.58 0.75
N LEU A 37 -10.98 -1.38 0.34
CA LEU A 37 -10.08 -0.30 -0.07
C LEU A 37 -9.12 0.13 1.05
N ARG A 38 -9.61 0.22 2.29
CA ARG A 38 -8.77 0.51 3.47
C ARG A 38 -7.69 -0.55 3.67
N ASN A 39 -8.04 -1.82 3.50
CA ASN A 39 -7.09 -2.92 3.65
C ASN A 39 -6.03 -2.88 2.54
N ILE A 40 -6.42 -2.62 1.29
CA ILE A 40 -5.49 -2.45 0.15
C ILE A 40 -4.58 -1.24 0.38
N LEU A 41 -5.13 -0.10 0.83
CA LEU A 41 -4.34 1.10 1.12
C LEU A 41 -3.31 0.85 2.23
N SER A 42 -3.73 0.17 3.30
CA SER A 42 -2.85 -0.19 4.41
C SER A 42 -1.74 -1.14 3.96
N GLY A 43 -2.06 -2.12 3.12
CA GLY A 43 -1.08 -3.00 2.49
C GLY A 43 -0.11 -2.24 1.58
N THR A 44 -0.61 -1.28 0.82
CA THR A 44 0.20 -0.41 -0.06
C THR A 44 1.19 0.43 0.74
N HIS A 45 0.78 1.00 1.87
CA HIS A 45 1.70 1.73 2.75
C HIS A 45 2.80 0.82 3.30
N LYS A 46 2.45 -0.38 3.78
CA LYS A 46 3.45 -1.36 4.25
C LYS A 46 4.45 -1.72 3.14
N LEU A 47 3.97 -1.91 1.91
CA LEU A 47 4.83 -2.18 0.77
C LEU A 47 5.78 -1.01 0.49
N ILE A 48 5.27 0.23 0.48
CA ILE A 48 6.10 1.42 0.31
C ILE A 48 7.17 1.52 1.41
N ASP A 49 6.82 1.20 2.65
CA ASP A 49 7.77 1.20 3.77
C ASP A 49 8.85 0.13 3.60
N GLN A 50 8.50 -1.06 3.08
CA GLN A 50 9.48 -2.09 2.72
C GLN A 50 10.45 -1.60 1.63
N PHE A 51 9.94 -0.98 0.56
CA PHE A 51 10.78 -0.38 -0.48
C PHE A 51 11.72 0.68 0.10
N ASN A 52 11.20 1.64 0.88
CA ASN A 52 12.01 2.71 1.48
C ASN A 52 13.09 2.14 2.39
N SER A 53 12.75 1.18 3.26
CA SER A 53 13.70 0.53 4.17
C SER A 53 14.87 -0.11 3.43
N VAL A 54 14.62 -0.75 2.29
CA VAL A 54 15.67 -1.36 1.48
C VAL A 54 16.48 -0.31 0.72
N ILE A 55 15.82 0.67 0.12
CA ILE A 55 16.46 1.79 -0.60
C ILE A 55 17.45 2.50 0.33
N ASP A 56 17.02 2.86 1.54
CA ASP A 56 17.85 3.54 2.53
C ASP A 56 19.07 2.69 2.93
N GLN A 57 18.87 1.38 3.14
CA GLN A 57 19.96 0.46 3.49
C GLN A 57 20.96 0.30 2.34
N LEU A 58 20.49 0.20 1.09
CA LEU A 58 21.35 0.12 -0.09
C LEU A 58 22.15 1.41 -0.30
N SER A 59 21.52 2.58 -0.10
CA SER A 59 22.21 3.87 -0.17
C SER A 59 23.33 3.96 0.87
N ILE A 60 23.06 3.61 2.13
CA ILE A 60 24.07 3.59 3.19
C ILE A 60 25.22 2.62 2.87
N LEU A 61 24.90 1.44 2.33
CA LEU A 61 25.91 0.46 1.95
C LEU A 61 26.79 0.99 0.80
N ASN A 62 26.18 1.62 -0.20
CA ASN A 62 26.90 2.18 -1.34
C ASN A 62 27.86 3.30 -0.91
N ASP A 63 27.41 4.18 -0.01
CA ASP A 63 28.22 5.27 0.55
C ASP A 63 29.42 4.74 1.35
N LYS A 64 29.21 3.72 2.19
CA LYS A 64 30.29 3.12 3.00
C LYS A 64 31.37 2.44 2.16
N LEU A 65 30.97 1.79 1.09
CA LEU A 65 31.91 1.08 0.22
C LEU A 65 32.59 2.01 -0.77
N MET A 66 32.22 3.30 -0.80
CA MET A 66 32.71 4.29 -1.76
C MET A 66 32.56 3.81 -3.21
N LEU A 67 31.61 2.91 -3.46
CA LEU A 67 31.43 2.33 -4.77
C LEU A 67 30.71 3.36 -5.64
N LYS A 68 31.41 3.84 -6.67
CA LYS A 68 30.84 4.72 -7.70
C LYS A 68 30.44 3.87 -8.90
N ASN A 69 29.22 4.09 -9.40
CA ASN A 69 28.59 3.66 -10.66
C ASN A 69 29.01 2.29 -11.25
N ASN A 70 28.02 1.48 -11.64
CA ASN A 70 28.17 0.16 -12.30
C ASN A 70 28.51 -1.01 -11.36
N ASN A 71 27.78 -1.12 -10.25
CA ASN A 71 27.78 -2.33 -9.43
C ASN A 71 26.34 -2.78 -9.16
N LEU A 72 26.18 -4.05 -8.75
CA LEU A 72 24.87 -4.64 -8.49
C LEU A 72 24.06 -3.88 -7.41
N ILE A 73 24.74 -3.29 -6.43
CA ILE A 73 24.13 -2.55 -5.31
C ILE A 73 23.46 -1.26 -5.81
N PHE A 74 24.21 -0.46 -6.56
CA PHE A 74 23.74 0.79 -7.17
C PHE A 74 22.63 0.52 -8.19
N ASP A 75 22.81 -0.48 -9.05
CA ASP A 75 21.80 -0.83 -10.05
C ASP A 75 20.49 -1.30 -9.40
N THR A 76 20.58 -2.04 -8.28
CA THR A 76 19.40 -2.49 -7.52
C THR A 76 18.74 -1.32 -6.80
N HIS A 77 19.52 -0.40 -6.23
CA HIS A 77 19.01 0.83 -5.62
C HIS A 77 18.20 1.66 -6.63
N GLU A 78 18.79 1.98 -7.78
CA GLU A 78 18.11 2.79 -8.81
C GLU A 78 16.83 2.13 -9.33
N LYS A 79 16.85 0.81 -9.53
CA LYS A 79 15.65 0.07 -9.96
C LYS A 79 14.54 0.13 -8.91
N LEU A 80 14.86 0.00 -7.62
CA LEU A 80 13.88 0.09 -6.53
C LEU A 80 13.27 1.50 -6.43
N VAL A 81 14.10 2.54 -6.53
CA VAL A 81 13.65 3.95 -6.52
C VAL A 81 12.71 4.20 -7.70
N ALA A 82 13.15 3.86 -8.92
CA ALA A 82 12.35 4.04 -10.13
C ALA A 82 11.01 3.31 -10.04
N TYR A 83 11.03 2.05 -9.59
CA TYR A 83 9.82 1.24 -9.46
C TYR A 83 8.81 1.86 -8.47
N LYS A 84 9.30 2.30 -7.30
CA LYS A 84 8.45 2.94 -6.28
C LYS A 84 7.78 4.20 -6.85
N ASP A 85 8.56 5.05 -7.51
CA ASP A 85 8.11 6.35 -8.02
C ASP A 85 7.19 6.22 -9.26
N GLU A 86 7.39 5.17 -10.05
CA GLU A 86 6.57 4.87 -11.22
C GLU A 86 5.24 4.20 -10.87
N HIS A 87 5.19 3.36 -9.83
CA HIS A 87 4.04 2.48 -9.59
C HIS A 87 3.32 2.67 -8.26
N LEU A 88 4.04 2.95 -7.18
CA LEU A 88 3.47 2.89 -5.82
C LEU A 88 3.01 4.25 -5.31
N MET A 89 3.87 5.26 -5.46
CA MET A 89 3.67 6.58 -4.87
C MET A 89 4.41 7.63 -5.69
N ARG A 90 3.83 8.83 -5.83
CA ARG A 90 4.52 9.95 -6.47
C ARG A 90 5.74 10.43 -5.66
N PRO A 91 6.88 10.76 -6.31
CA PRO A 91 8.03 11.33 -5.63
C PRO A 91 7.77 12.77 -5.15
N PRO A 92 8.20 13.14 -3.94
CA PRO A 92 8.29 14.55 -3.53
C PRO A 92 9.40 15.28 -4.30
N PRO A 93 9.30 16.60 -4.59
CA PRO A 93 8.17 17.50 -4.45
C PRO A 93 7.49 17.70 -5.82
N SER A 94 6.62 16.78 -6.27
CA SER A 94 5.93 17.01 -7.54
C SER A 94 4.44 16.69 -7.45
N MET A 95 3.66 17.77 -7.21
CA MET A 95 2.20 17.82 -7.25
C MET A 95 1.68 18.33 -8.62
N GLY A 96 2.40 18.06 -9.70
CA GLY A 96 1.98 18.48 -11.04
C GLY A 96 0.78 17.67 -11.54
N TYR A 97 -0.23 18.34 -12.11
CA TYR A 97 -1.40 17.70 -12.73
C TYR A 97 -1.06 16.69 -13.84
N ARG A 98 0.11 16.83 -14.48
CA ARG A 98 0.56 15.97 -15.59
C ARG A 98 1.05 14.60 -15.14
N GLN A 99 1.34 14.41 -13.85
CA GLN A 99 1.78 13.11 -13.36
C GLN A 99 0.59 12.19 -13.13
N ARG A 100 0.62 11.02 -13.78
CA ARG A 100 -0.42 10.01 -13.59
C ARG A 100 -0.48 9.59 -12.11
N PRO A 101 -1.68 9.40 -11.55
CA PRO A 101 -1.83 8.84 -10.22
C PRO A 101 -1.17 7.45 -10.15
N ARG A 102 -0.59 7.11 -8.99
CA ARG A 102 -0.04 5.78 -8.70
C ARG A 102 -1.05 4.97 -7.92
N LEU A 103 -0.71 3.73 -7.59
CA LEU A 103 -1.57 2.82 -6.84
C LEU A 103 -2.17 3.50 -5.59
N ARG A 104 -1.35 4.16 -4.78
CA ARG A 104 -1.80 4.84 -3.55
C ARG A 104 -2.84 5.93 -3.82
N GLU A 105 -2.61 6.77 -4.83
CA GLU A 105 -3.53 7.87 -5.16
C GLU A 105 -4.82 7.38 -5.79
N GLU A 106 -4.76 6.35 -6.64
CA GLU A 106 -5.94 5.69 -7.22
C GLU A 106 -6.86 5.10 -6.14
N ILE A 107 -6.28 4.37 -5.17
CA ILE A 107 -7.03 3.80 -4.05
C ILE A 107 -7.70 4.90 -3.23
N LYS A 108 -6.97 5.97 -2.89
CA LYS A 108 -7.53 7.11 -2.14
C LYS A 108 -8.64 7.82 -2.91
N SER A 109 -8.45 8.02 -4.21
CA SER A 109 -9.44 8.65 -5.08
C SER A 109 -10.74 7.84 -5.11
N LEU A 110 -10.65 6.53 -5.33
CA LEU A 110 -11.81 5.65 -5.36
C LEU A 110 -12.50 5.56 -3.99
N MET A 111 -11.73 5.47 -2.90
CA MET A 111 -12.26 5.45 -1.54
C MET A 111 -13.07 6.73 -1.25
N ASN A 112 -12.53 7.91 -1.60
CA ASN A 112 -13.25 9.17 -1.47
C ASN A 112 -14.49 9.25 -2.37
N ALA A 113 -14.42 8.70 -3.58
CA ALA A 113 -15.55 8.68 -4.51
C ALA A 113 -16.71 7.80 -4.01
N ILE A 114 -16.41 6.72 -3.28
CA ILE A 114 -17.44 5.88 -2.66
C ILE A 114 -17.95 6.53 -1.37
N ASP A 115 -17.05 6.99 -0.51
CA ASP A 115 -17.39 7.47 0.83
C ASP A 115 -18.26 8.75 0.82
N ASN A 116 -17.93 9.71 -0.05
CA ASN A 116 -18.59 11.02 -0.09
C ASN A 116 -19.99 11.02 -0.75
N THR A 117 -20.48 9.87 -1.20
CA THR A 117 -21.78 9.78 -1.89
C THR A 117 -22.85 9.16 -1.00
N THR A 118 -24.10 9.58 -1.21
CA THR A 118 -25.28 9.03 -0.53
C THR A 118 -25.91 7.86 -1.29
N ASN A 119 -25.17 7.26 -2.22
CA ASN A 119 -25.61 6.16 -3.08
C ASN A 119 -24.76 4.91 -2.80
N PRO A 120 -25.26 3.70 -3.10
CA PRO A 120 -24.46 2.49 -3.07
C PRO A 120 -23.28 2.55 -4.07
N PRO A 121 -22.20 1.80 -3.84
CA PRO A 121 -21.12 1.65 -4.82
C PRO A 121 -21.66 1.13 -6.16
N THR A 122 -21.23 1.76 -7.24
CA THR A 122 -21.59 1.35 -8.60
C THR A 122 -20.83 0.09 -9.01
N ILE A 123 -21.36 -0.67 -9.99
CA ILE A 123 -20.68 -1.87 -10.52
C ILE A 123 -19.25 -1.56 -11.00
N PRO A 124 -19.00 -0.48 -11.79
CA PRO A 124 -17.64 -0.15 -12.21
C PRO A 124 -16.69 0.16 -11.05
N GLN A 125 -17.20 0.77 -9.97
CA GLN A 125 -16.39 1.00 -8.76
C GLN A 125 -15.98 -0.32 -8.10
N LEU A 126 -16.91 -1.27 -7.98
CA LEU A 126 -16.63 -2.60 -7.41
C LEU A 126 -15.63 -3.39 -8.28
N GLU A 127 -15.75 -3.31 -9.60
CA GLU A 127 -14.78 -3.90 -10.52
C GLU A 127 -13.40 -3.25 -10.38
N ARG A 128 -13.35 -1.92 -10.21
CA ARG A 128 -12.09 -1.21 -9.99
C ARG A 128 -11.42 -1.63 -8.68
N ILE A 129 -12.18 -1.90 -7.60
CA ILE A 129 -11.61 -2.45 -6.35
C ILE A 129 -10.89 -3.78 -6.62
N LYS A 130 -11.50 -4.69 -7.38
CA LYS A 130 -10.88 -5.97 -7.76
C LYS A 130 -9.60 -5.76 -8.56
N SER A 131 -9.65 -4.88 -9.56
CA SER A 131 -8.47 -4.51 -10.35
C SER A 131 -7.33 -3.92 -9.50
N LEU A 132 -7.64 -3.02 -8.56
CA LEU A 132 -6.64 -2.45 -7.65
C LEU A 132 -6.03 -3.50 -6.71
N LYS A 133 -6.84 -4.48 -6.28
CA LYS A 133 -6.36 -5.62 -5.50
C LYS A 133 -5.38 -6.49 -6.29
N ASP A 134 -5.69 -6.75 -7.56
CA ASP A 134 -4.81 -7.52 -8.44
C ASP A 134 -3.51 -6.77 -8.76
N GLU A 135 -3.60 -5.46 -9.02
CA GLU A 135 -2.43 -4.57 -9.16
C GLU A 135 -1.55 -4.64 -7.90
N PHE A 136 -2.14 -4.46 -6.72
CA PHE A 136 -1.42 -4.57 -5.44
C PHE A 136 -0.73 -5.92 -5.27
N ASN A 137 -1.43 -7.04 -5.55
CA ASN A 137 -0.85 -8.37 -5.49
C ASN A 137 0.34 -8.55 -6.44
N ASN A 138 0.29 -7.94 -7.62
CA ASN A 138 1.40 -7.97 -8.57
C ASN A 138 2.59 -7.15 -8.06
N HIS A 139 2.36 -5.97 -7.49
CA HIS A 139 3.45 -5.19 -6.86
C HIS A 139 4.11 -5.93 -5.69
N GLN A 140 3.36 -6.71 -4.92
CA GLN A 140 3.94 -7.58 -3.90
C GLN A 140 4.83 -8.69 -4.50
N LYS A 141 4.46 -9.25 -5.67
CA LYS A 141 5.31 -10.23 -6.36
C LYS A 141 6.59 -9.60 -6.87
N GLU A 142 6.53 -8.38 -7.39
CA GLU A 142 7.72 -7.64 -7.84
C GLU A 142 8.66 -7.34 -6.67
N MET A 143 8.14 -6.96 -5.50
CA MET A 143 8.98 -6.82 -4.29
C MET A 143 9.70 -8.13 -3.95
N LYS A 144 9.00 -9.28 -4.02
CA LYS A 144 9.63 -10.59 -3.82
C LYS A 144 10.70 -10.92 -4.87
N ALA A 145 10.60 -10.36 -6.08
CA ALA A 145 11.66 -10.48 -7.07
C ALA A 145 12.89 -9.67 -6.67
N PHE A 146 12.70 -8.43 -6.19
CA PHE A 146 13.80 -7.62 -5.64
C PHE A 146 14.46 -8.26 -4.41
N GLU A 147 13.69 -8.90 -3.53
CA GLU A 147 14.22 -9.66 -2.39
C GLU A 147 15.25 -10.72 -2.81
N LYS A 148 15.07 -11.37 -3.97
CA LYS A 148 16.05 -12.33 -4.49
C LYS A 148 17.38 -11.65 -4.82
N SER A 149 17.34 -10.51 -5.53
CA SER A 149 18.55 -9.73 -5.82
C SER A 149 19.22 -9.21 -4.55
N ILE A 150 18.45 -8.83 -3.54
CA ILE A 150 18.99 -8.40 -2.23
C ILE A 150 19.68 -9.56 -1.51
N ASN A 151 19.12 -10.77 -1.57
CA ASN A 151 19.74 -11.96 -1.00
C ASN A 151 21.06 -12.32 -1.71
N GLU A 152 21.14 -12.14 -3.03
CA GLU A 152 22.38 -12.30 -3.79
C GLU A 152 23.44 -11.28 -3.38
N ILE A 153 23.04 -10.02 -3.18
CA ILE A 153 23.92 -8.96 -2.65
C ILE A 153 24.43 -9.33 -1.26
N ASN A 154 23.54 -9.72 -0.35
CA ASN A 154 23.90 -10.13 1.01
C ASN A 154 24.87 -11.33 1.02
N SER A 155 24.64 -12.31 0.15
CA SER A 155 25.48 -13.52 0.06
C SER A 155 26.87 -13.21 -0.50
N SER A 156 26.94 -12.37 -1.54
CA SER A 156 28.21 -11.95 -2.15
C SER A 156 29.04 -11.03 -1.26
N ASN A 157 28.38 -10.36 -0.30
CA ASN A 157 28.97 -9.38 0.61
C ASN A 157 28.84 -9.83 2.07
N ALA A 158 29.04 -11.14 2.34
CA ALA A 158 28.83 -11.72 3.67
C ALA A 158 29.69 -11.09 4.80
N SER A 159 30.81 -10.46 4.46
CA SER A 159 31.67 -9.74 5.40
C SER A 159 31.19 -8.32 5.74
N LEU A 160 30.16 -7.83 5.06
CA LEU A 160 29.60 -6.49 5.21
C LEU A 160 28.26 -6.54 5.97
N PRO A 161 27.79 -5.40 6.52
CA PRO A 161 26.45 -5.32 7.12
C PRO A 161 25.37 -5.76 6.13
N GLN A 162 24.51 -6.69 6.56
CA GLN A 162 23.46 -7.24 5.73
C GLN A 162 22.23 -6.32 5.64
N ILE A 163 21.58 -6.35 4.48
CA ILE A 163 20.31 -5.67 4.25
C ILE A 163 19.20 -6.52 4.86
N ILE A 164 18.42 -5.92 5.75
CA ILE A 164 17.32 -6.55 6.47
C ILE A 164 16.04 -6.40 5.64
N LEU A 165 15.46 -7.54 5.28
CA LEU A 165 14.13 -7.67 4.67
C LEU A 165 13.09 -7.81 5.80
N ARG A 166 11.98 -7.07 5.75
CA ARG A 166 10.90 -7.09 6.75
C ARG A 166 9.59 -7.58 6.16
#